data_AF-A0A259F397-F1
#
_entry.id   AF-A0A259F397-F1
#
_cell.length_a   1.000
_cell.length_b   1.000
_cell.length_c   1.000
_cell.angle_alpha   90.00
_cell.angle_beta   90.00
_cell.angle_gamma   90.00
#
_symmetry.space_group_name_H-M   'P 1'
#
loop_
_entity.id
_entity.type
_entity.pdbx_description
1 polymer ?
#
loop_
_entity_poly.entity_id
_entity_poly.type
_entity_poly.pdbx_seq_one_letter_code
_entity_poly.pdbx_strand_id
1 'polypeptide(L)'
;MQLGLIDLPWWGYVVVALGLTHVTIAAVTIFLHRSQAHRAVDLHPIVSHFFRFWLWLTSGMVTKEWVAVHRKHHAKCETPEDPHSPQTRGLKKVFWEGSELYRAEAKVAETLEKYGHGTPDDWIERNVYSRHSAAGVWLMMAINIALFGPLGLTIWAVQMAWIPVTAAGIINGVGHYWGYRNFASEDASTNILPWGILIGGEELHNNHHAYGTSARLSNKWYEFDIGWMYIKLMTYVGLATVRKVAPTVKWQPAKPLCDLDTLQAVITHRYDVMTRFVKSVRADSMAEIAKLKAGANLPQNWNFNSFRRWLQKEPAQLAASDKAELDTLLGKSERLQTVYRMRQELAAIWSRSTASREQLLEQLQAWCRRAEDSGIQSLKEFSVRLRRYA
;
A
#
# COMPACT_ATOMS: atom_id res chain seq x y z
N MET A 1 -27.08 -21.77 -34.38
CA MET A 1 -28.21 -21.82 -33.44
C MET A 1 -27.91 -20.81 -32.36
N GLN A 2 -28.78 -19.82 -32.14
CA GLN A 2 -28.57 -18.82 -31.09
C GLN A 2 -28.76 -19.51 -29.73
N LEU A 3 -27.68 -19.61 -28.95
CA LEU A 3 -27.66 -20.37 -27.70
C LEU A 3 -27.90 -19.49 -26.44
N GLY A 4 -28.04 -18.17 -26.62
CA GLY A 4 -28.35 -17.18 -25.58
C GLY A 4 -29.13 -15.99 -26.15
N LEU A 5 -29.65 -15.11 -25.29
CA LEU A 5 -30.48 -13.98 -25.71
C LEU A 5 -29.73 -12.93 -26.57
N ILE A 6 -28.41 -12.85 -26.44
CA ILE A 6 -27.54 -11.92 -27.16
C ILE A 6 -26.49 -12.72 -27.92
N ASP A 7 -26.37 -12.47 -29.22
CA ASP A 7 -25.29 -12.99 -30.05
C ASP A 7 -24.31 -11.86 -30.40
N LEU A 8 -23.03 -12.11 -30.18
CA LEU A 8 -21.95 -11.16 -30.40
C LEU A 8 -20.86 -11.78 -31.26
N PRO A 9 -20.08 -10.99 -32.02
CA PRO A 9 -18.81 -11.48 -32.53
C PRO A 9 -17.88 -11.89 -31.37
N TRP A 10 -16.91 -12.77 -31.62
CA TRP A 10 -16.03 -13.32 -30.57
C TRP A 10 -15.38 -12.25 -29.67
N TRP A 11 -14.99 -11.11 -30.26
CA TRP A 11 -14.38 -9.99 -29.53
C TRP A 11 -15.39 -9.26 -28.64
N GLY A 12 -16.68 -9.30 -28.97
CA GLY A 12 -17.75 -8.69 -28.17
C GLY A 12 -17.88 -9.36 -26.80
N TYR A 13 -17.80 -10.70 -26.75
CA TYR A 13 -17.79 -11.43 -25.48
C TYR A 13 -16.57 -11.08 -24.61
N VAL A 14 -15.41 -10.85 -25.24
CA VAL A 14 -14.19 -10.40 -24.53
C VAL A 14 -14.39 -9.00 -23.94
N VAL A 15 -14.96 -8.07 -24.72
CA VAL A 15 -15.26 -6.71 -24.24
C VAL A 15 -16.27 -6.75 -23.10
N VAL A 16 -17.30 -7.59 -23.18
CA VAL A 16 -18.27 -7.79 -22.08
C VAL A 16 -17.56 -8.30 -20.82
N ALA A 17 -16.74 -9.35 -20.93
CA ALA A 17 -16.01 -9.88 -19.79
C ALA A 17 -15.12 -8.83 -19.14
N LEU A 18 -14.34 -8.08 -19.94
CA LEU A 18 -13.49 -7.00 -19.45
C LEU A 18 -14.28 -5.85 -18.82
N GLY A 19 -15.44 -5.50 -19.39
CA GLY A 19 -16.32 -4.48 -18.83
C GLY A 19 -16.88 -4.88 -17.47
N LEU A 20 -17.38 -6.12 -17.35
CA LEU A 20 -17.92 -6.65 -16.10
C LEU A 20 -16.84 -6.72 -15.00
N THR A 21 -15.66 -7.24 -15.33
CA THR A 21 -14.55 -7.32 -14.36
C THR A 21 -14.02 -5.95 -13.97
N HIS A 22 -14.02 -4.99 -14.91
CA HIS A 22 -13.64 -3.61 -14.64
C HIS A 22 -14.60 -2.92 -13.66
N VAL A 23 -15.91 -3.15 -13.77
CA VAL A 23 -16.88 -2.64 -12.78
C VAL A 23 -16.64 -3.30 -11.41
N THR A 24 -16.33 -4.60 -11.37
CA THR A 24 -15.97 -5.28 -10.11
C THR A 24 -14.70 -4.68 -9.49
N ILE A 25 -13.66 -4.39 -10.28
CA ILE A 25 -12.47 -3.68 -9.79
C ILE A 25 -12.83 -2.30 -9.25
N ALA A 26 -13.63 -1.52 -9.99
CA ALA A 26 -14.07 -0.20 -9.56
C ALA A 26 -14.84 -0.27 -8.23
N ALA A 27 -15.66 -1.31 -8.03
CA ALA A 27 -16.35 -1.55 -6.78
C ALA A 27 -15.39 -1.92 -5.63
N VAL A 28 -14.40 -2.79 -5.88
CA VAL A 28 -13.38 -3.13 -4.86
C VAL A 28 -12.55 -1.89 -4.48
N THR A 29 -11.98 -1.18 -5.46
CA THR A 29 -11.10 -0.03 -5.19
C THR A 29 -11.84 1.14 -4.55
N ILE A 30 -13.00 1.53 -5.06
CA ILE A 30 -13.68 2.74 -4.58
C ILE A 30 -14.47 2.45 -3.31
N PHE A 31 -15.29 1.39 -3.31
CA PHE A 31 -16.18 1.08 -2.19
C PHE A 31 -15.46 0.31 -1.09
N LEU A 32 -14.95 -0.90 -1.35
CA LEU A 32 -14.37 -1.72 -0.27
C LEU A 32 -13.08 -1.10 0.27
N HIS A 33 -12.16 -0.70 -0.61
CA HIS A 33 -10.83 -0.25 -0.23
C HIS A 33 -10.83 1.21 0.27
N ARG A 34 -11.07 2.17 -0.62
CA ARG A 34 -10.93 3.61 -0.28
C ARG A 34 -12.04 4.10 0.65
N SER A 35 -13.29 3.67 0.45
CA SER A 35 -14.42 4.11 1.28
C SER A 35 -14.54 3.31 2.59
N GLN A 36 -14.76 2.00 2.52
CA GLN A 36 -15.08 1.21 3.71
C GLN A 36 -13.85 0.91 4.58
N ALA A 37 -12.74 0.46 4.00
CA ALA A 37 -11.55 0.11 4.78
C ALA A 37 -10.83 1.36 5.32
N HIS A 38 -10.58 2.37 4.47
CA HIS A 38 -9.73 3.52 4.82
C HIS A 38 -10.44 4.84 5.11
N ARG A 39 -11.76 4.93 4.91
CA ARG A 39 -12.55 6.16 5.15
C ARG A 39 -12.00 7.39 4.42
N ALA A 40 -11.42 7.18 3.25
CA ALA A 40 -10.82 8.22 2.44
C ALA A 40 -11.87 8.96 1.58
N VAL A 41 -12.99 8.29 1.28
CA VAL A 41 -14.10 8.80 0.47
C VAL A 41 -15.42 8.37 1.08
N ASP A 42 -16.34 9.32 1.21
CA ASP A 42 -17.74 9.02 1.51
C ASP A 42 -18.54 8.99 0.22
N LEU A 43 -19.34 7.95 0.03
CA LEU A 43 -20.15 7.75 -1.17
C LEU A 43 -21.61 8.06 -0.86
N HIS A 44 -22.31 8.63 -1.84
CA HIS A 44 -23.75 8.77 -1.79
C HIS A 44 -24.41 7.39 -1.61
N PRO A 45 -25.49 7.25 -0.81
CA PRO A 45 -26.10 5.95 -0.50
C PRO A 45 -26.44 5.09 -1.72
N ILE A 46 -26.90 5.71 -2.81
CA ILE A 46 -27.21 4.99 -4.07
C ILE A 46 -25.95 4.35 -4.68
N VAL A 47 -24.84 5.10 -4.74
CA VAL A 47 -23.56 4.59 -5.27
C VAL A 47 -22.98 3.53 -4.35
N SER A 48 -23.02 3.77 -3.04
CA SER A 48 -22.62 2.79 -2.04
C SER A 48 -23.40 1.49 -2.18
N HIS A 49 -24.72 1.57 -2.35
CA HIS A 49 -25.58 0.40 -2.52
C HIS A 49 -25.31 -0.32 -3.85
N PHE A 50 -25.14 0.44 -4.94
CA PHE A 50 -24.79 -0.13 -6.25
C PHE A 50 -23.52 -0.99 -6.17
N PHE A 51 -22.43 -0.46 -5.61
CA PHE A 51 -21.19 -1.21 -5.50
C PHE A 51 -21.32 -2.43 -4.59
N ARG A 52 -22.04 -2.29 -3.47
CA ARG A 52 -22.30 -3.39 -2.55
C ARG A 52 -23.09 -4.53 -3.20
N PHE A 53 -24.18 -4.19 -3.90
CA PHE A 53 -24.96 -5.16 -4.66
C PHE A 53 -24.13 -5.82 -5.77
N TRP A 54 -23.36 -5.03 -6.51
CA TRP A 54 -22.51 -5.52 -7.59
C TRP A 54 -21.48 -6.54 -7.09
N LEU A 55 -20.85 -6.28 -5.95
CA LEU A 55 -19.88 -7.19 -5.33
C LEU A 55 -20.55 -8.46 -4.82
N TRP A 56 -21.71 -8.36 -4.18
CA TRP A 56 -22.48 -9.54 -3.81
C TRP A 56 -22.82 -10.41 -5.04
N LEU A 57 -23.28 -9.79 -6.12
CA LEU A 57 -23.64 -10.46 -7.37
C LEU A 57 -22.42 -11.11 -8.05
N THR A 58 -21.30 -10.40 -8.13
CA THR A 58 -20.15 -10.80 -8.98
C THR A 58 -19.03 -11.51 -8.25
N SER A 59 -18.99 -11.50 -6.92
CA SER A 59 -17.95 -12.18 -6.14
C SER A 59 -18.45 -12.82 -4.85
N GLY A 60 -19.68 -12.53 -4.41
CA GLY A 60 -20.19 -12.97 -3.11
C GLY A 60 -19.45 -12.35 -1.93
N MET A 61 -18.71 -11.26 -2.15
CA MET A 61 -17.94 -10.62 -1.08
C MET A 61 -18.85 -9.96 -0.04
N VAL A 62 -18.57 -10.23 1.23
CA VAL A 62 -19.22 -9.57 2.37
C VAL A 62 -18.36 -8.38 2.81
N THR A 63 -18.98 -7.22 2.96
CA THR A 63 -18.26 -5.96 3.21
C THR A 63 -17.43 -6.03 4.49
N LYS A 64 -18.02 -6.54 5.58
CA LYS A 64 -17.37 -6.65 6.90
C LYS A 64 -16.15 -7.56 6.87
N GLU A 65 -16.26 -8.71 6.21
CA GLU A 65 -15.16 -9.66 6.08
C GLU A 65 -13.98 -9.03 5.33
N TRP A 66 -14.25 -8.41 4.17
CA TRP A 66 -13.19 -7.82 3.35
C TRP A 66 -12.46 -6.70 4.10
N VAL A 67 -13.23 -5.79 4.69
CA VAL A 67 -12.68 -4.67 5.45
C VAL A 67 -11.86 -5.14 6.65
N ALA A 68 -12.33 -6.16 7.38
CA ALA A 68 -11.62 -6.69 8.53
C ALA A 68 -10.28 -7.32 8.15
N VAL A 69 -10.28 -8.18 7.12
CA VAL A 69 -9.06 -8.85 6.64
C VAL A 69 -8.06 -7.81 6.09
N HIS A 70 -8.54 -6.83 5.31
CA HIS A 70 -7.69 -5.77 4.75
C HIS A 70 -7.07 -4.87 5.83
N ARG A 71 -7.86 -4.48 6.84
CA ARG A 71 -7.35 -3.69 7.97
C ARG A 71 -6.39 -4.50 8.85
N LYS A 72 -6.62 -5.81 9.04
CA LYS A 72 -5.67 -6.69 9.71
C LYS A 72 -4.34 -6.76 8.96
N HIS A 73 -4.38 -6.89 7.63
CA HIS A 73 -3.19 -6.84 6.78
C HIS A 73 -2.38 -5.56 7.01
N HIS A 74 -3.01 -4.38 6.98
CA HIS A 74 -2.28 -3.14 7.28
C HIS A 74 -1.74 -3.09 8.72
N ALA A 75 -2.52 -3.55 9.71
CA ALA A 75 -2.12 -3.49 11.12
C ALA A 75 -0.98 -4.47 11.47
N LYS A 76 -0.89 -5.58 10.72
CA LYS A 76 0.04 -6.69 10.97
C LYS A 76 0.97 -6.94 9.79
N CYS A 77 1.14 -5.95 8.92
CA CYS A 77 1.80 -6.09 7.64
C CYS A 77 3.18 -6.74 7.77
N GLU A 78 3.43 -7.76 6.96
CA GLU A 78 4.68 -8.55 6.96
C GLU A 78 5.03 -9.30 8.25
N THR A 79 4.11 -9.38 9.20
CA THR A 79 4.25 -10.25 10.37
C THR A 79 3.60 -11.61 10.11
N PRO A 80 3.88 -12.65 10.92
CA PRO A 80 3.18 -13.92 10.81
C PRO A 80 1.67 -13.84 11.05
N GLU A 81 1.17 -12.73 11.64
CA GLU A 81 -0.25 -12.46 11.83
C GLU A 81 -0.90 -11.82 10.58
N ASP A 82 -0.13 -11.38 9.59
CA ASP A 82 -0.67 -10.95 8.29
C ASP A 82 -1.30 -12.16 7.57
N PRO A 83 -2.60 -12.12 7.23
CA PRO A 83 -3.26 -13.25 6.60
C PRO A 83 -2.67 -13.63 5.23
N HIS A 84 -2.10 -12.67 4.50
CA HIS A 84 -1.66 -12.88 3.11
C HIS A 84 -0.34 -12.17 2.77
N SER A 85 0.56 -12.01 3.73
CA SER A 85 1.92 -11.52 3.46
C SER A 85 2.72 -12.53 2.62
N PRO A 86 3.25 -12.15 1.45
CA PRO A 86 4.15 -13.00 0.68
C PRO A 86 5.54 -13.10 1.32
N GLN A 87 5.90 -12.21 2.25
CA GLN A 87 7.15 -12.27 2.99
C GLN A 87 7.14 -13.39 4.03
N THR A 88 5.98 -13.72 4.61
CA THR A 88 5.86 -14.81 5.60
C THR A 88 5.29 -16.10 5.01
N ARG A 89 4.40 -16.03 4.00
CA ARG A 89 3.77 -17.20 3.38
C ARG A 89 4.45 -17.64 2.09
N GLY A 90 5.26 -16.78 1.48
CA GLY A 90 5.85 -16.98 0.16
C GLY A 90 4.93 -16.52 -0.97
N LEU A 91 5.52 -15.91 -2.00
CA LEU A 91 4.80 -15.34 -3.15
C LEU A 91 3.91 -16.37 -3.86
N LYS A 92 4.41 -17.58 -4.11
CA LYS A 92 3.64 -18.63 -4.80
C LYS A 92 2.35 -18.97 -4.06
N LYS A 93 2.41 -19.07 -2.73
CA LYS A 93 1.25 -19.38 -1.90
C LYS A 93 0.22 -18.26 -1.94
N VAL A 94 0.64 -17.01 -1.74
CA VAL A 94 -0.27 -15.86 -1.81
C VAL A 94 -0.89 -15.73 -3.20
N PHE A 95 -0.14 -16.03 -4.26
CA PHE A 95 -0.64 -15.95 -5.64
C PHE A 95 -1.70 -16.99 -5.96
N TRP A 96 -1.49 -18.26 -5.58
CA TRP A 96 -2.39 -19.36 -5.96
C TRP A 96 -3.44 -19.70 -4.91
N GLU A 97 -3.19 -19.40 -3.63
CA GLU A 97 -4.05 -19.72 -2.49
C GLU A 97 -4.55 -18.46 -1.76
N GLY A 98 -4.42 -17.28 -2.37
CA GLY A 98 -4.78 -16.01 -1.74
C GLY A 98 -6.25 -15.91 -1.35
N SER A 99 -7.16 -16.48 -2.15
CA SER A 99 -8.58 -16.59 -1.81
C SER A 99 -8.85 -17.49 -0.60
N GLU A 100 -8.10 -18.57 -0.46
CA GLU A 100 -8.20 -19.53 0.62
C GLU A 100 -7.67 -18.93 1.92
N LEU A 101 -6.53 -18.22 1.85
CA LEU A 101 -5.99 -17.43 2.96
C LEU A 101 -7.02 -16.38 3.42
N TYR A 102 -7.61 -15.64 2.48
CA TYR A 102 -8.68 -14.69 2.76
C TYR A 102 -9.87 -15.36 3.45
N ARG A 103 -10.39 -16.46 2.90
CA ARG A 103 -11.56 -17.17 3.45
C ARG A 103 -11.29 -17.79 4.81
N ALA A 104 -10.06 -18.23 5.08
CA ALA A 104 -9.66 -18.73 6.39
C ALA A 104 -9.72 -17.60 7.43
N GLU A 105 -9.15 -16.43 7.11
CA GLU A 105 -9.14 -15.29 8.01
C GLU A 105 -10.53 -14.65 8.19
N ALA A 106 -11.35 -14.60 7.14
CA ALA A 106 -12.71 -14.08 7.19
C ALA A 106 -13.62 -14.84 8.16
N LYS A 107 -13.27 -16.08 8.52
CA LYS A 107 -14.01 -16.90 9.51
C LYS A 107 -13.57 -16.65 10.96
N VAL A 108 -12.52 -15.86 11.18
CA VAL A 108 -11.98 -15.60 12.52
C VAL A 108 -12.80 -14.48 13.18
N ALA A 109 -13.61 -14.84 14.18
CA ALA A 109 -14.49 -13.91 14.87
C ALA A 109 -13.76 -12.70 15.48
N GLU A 110 -12.59 -12.93 16.11
CA GLU A 110 -11.75 -11.86 16.68
C GLU A 110 -11.36 -10.82 15.62
N THR A 111 -11.00 -11.27 14.42
CA THR A 111 -10.63 -10.38 13.31
C THR A 111 -11.81 -9.53 12.87
N LEU A 112 -13.00 -10.13 12.75
CA LEU A 112 -14.22 -9.42 12.36
C LEU A 112 -14.65 -8.39 13.41
N GLU A 113 -14.49 -8.71 14.70
CA GLU A 113 -14.83 -7.82 15.80
C GLU A 113 -13.85 -6.65 15.88
N LYS A 114 -12.54 -6.93 15.86
CA LYS A 114 -11.49 -5.93 16.02
C LYS A 114 -11.37 -5.00 14.82
N TYR A 115 -11.43 -5.54 13.61
CA TYR A 115 -11.10 -4.80 12.39
C TYR A 115 -12.33 -4.50 11.51
N GLY A 116 -13.47 -5.16 11.68
CA GLY A 116 -14.67 -4.99 10.84
C GLY A 116 -15.60 -3.84 11.23
N HIS A 117 -15.21 -2.95 12.16
CA HIS A 117 -16.10 -1.92 12.68
C HIS A 117 -16.47 -0.82 11.65
N GLY A 118 -17.69 -0.29 11.77
CA GLY A 118 -18.23 0.79 10.96
C GLY A 118 -18.65 0.39 9.54
N THR A 119 -18.59 -0.89 9.16
CA THR A 119 -19.16 -1.36 7.89
C THR A 119 -20.69 -1.35 7.94
N PRO A 120 -21.39 -1.40 6.80
CA PRO A 120 -22.83 -1.54 6.79
C PRO A 120 -23.28 -2.74 7.62
N ASP A 121 -24.38 -2.56 8.34
CA ASP A 121 -25.09 -3.61 9.08
C ASP A 121 -26.59 -3.32 9.03
N ASP A 122 -27.09 -2.89 7.87
CA ASP A 122 -28.53 -2.72 7.66
C ASP A 122 -29.21 -4.08 7.38
N TRP A 123 -30.54 -4.05 7.24
CA TRP A 123 -31.32 -5.26 7.01
C TRP A 123 -30.89 -6.02 5.74
N ILE A 124 -30.52 -5.31 4.67
CA ILE A 124 -30.10 -5.94 3.41
C ILE A 124 -28.74 -6.62 3.60
N GLU A 125 -27.80 -5.97 4.29
CA GLU A 125 -26.49 -6.56 4.59
C GLU A 125 -26.65 -7.88 5.35
N ARG A 126 -27.46 -7.90 6.41
CA ARG A 126 -27.64 -9.08 7.26
C ARG A 126 -28.40 -10.21 6.58
N ASN A 127 -29.52 -9.87 5.92
CA ASN A 127 -30.48 -10.88 5.48
C ASN A 127 -30.31 -11.31 4.02
N VAL A 128 -29.63 -10.51 3.21
CA VAL A 128 -29.39 -10.82 1.79
C VAL A 128 -27.90 -11.04 1.56
N TYR A 129 -27.07 -10.01 1.74
CA TYR A 129 -25.69 -10.05 1.26
C TYR A 129 -24.80 -10.99 2.07
N SER A 130 -24.87 -10.92 3.40
CA SER A 130 -24.06 -11.78 4.28
C SER A 130 -24.64 -13.18 4.37
N ARG A 131 -25.95 -13.31 4.58
CA ARG A 131 -26.62 -14.61 4.77
C ARG A 131 -26.64 -15.46 3.50
N HIS A 132 -26.73 -14.83 2.33
CA HIS A 132 -26.85 -15.50 1.04
C HIS A 132 -25.77 -15.03 0.06
N SER A 133 -24.53 -14.89 0.51
CA SER A 133 -23.39 -14.45 -0.30
C SER A 133 -23.18 -15.28 -1.58
N ALA A 134 -23.33 -16.60 -1.49
CA ALA A 134 -23.22 -17.49 -2.65
C ALA A 134 -24.37 -17.32 -3.67
N ALA A 135 -25.54 -16.85 -3.24
CA ALA A 135 -26.70 -16.73 -4.12
C ALA A 135 -26.48 -15.67 -5.21
N GLY A 136 -25.75 -14.59 -4.91
CA GLY A 136 -25.37 -13.58 -5.90
C GLY A 136 -24.50 -14.18 -7.02
N VAL A 137 -23.49 -14.96 -6.64
CA VAL A 137 -22.60 -15.64 -7.58
C VAL A 137 -23.36 -16.60 -8.51
N TRP A 138 -24.29 -17.39 -7.96
CA TRP A 138 -25.14 -18.29 -8.75
C TRP A 138 -26.10 -17.52 -9.66
N LEU A 139 -26.66 -16.40 -9.18
CA LEU A 139 -27.50 -15.52 -9.97
C LEU A 139 -26.73 -14.92 -11.15
N MET A 140 -25.49 -14.46 -10.93
CA MET A 140 -24.64 -13.94 -12.02
C MET A 140 -24.31 -15.03 -13.06
N MET A 141 -24.08 -16.26 -12.61
CA MET A 141 -23.89 -17.40 -13.52
C MET A 141 -25.13 -17.61 -14.40
N ALA A 142 -26.31 -17.65 -13.79
CA ALA A 142 -27.57 -17.81 -14.51
C ALA A 142 -27.83 -16.67 -15.50
N ILE A 143 -27.55 -15.41 -15.10
CA ILE A 143 -27.65 -14.23 -15.98
C ILE A 143 -26.71 -14.38 -17.18
N ASN A 144 -25.45 -14.73 -16.97
CA ASN A 144 -24.49 -14.88 -18.07
C ASN A 144 -24.88 -16.01 -19.02
N ILE A 145 -25.34 -17.15 -18.50
CA ILE A 145 -25.82 -18.27 -19.34
C ILE A 145 -27.06 -17.86 -20.14
N ALA A 146 -28.03 -17.19 -19.51
CA ALA A 146 -29.23 -16.74 -20.20
C ALA A 146 -28.90 -15.74 -21.31
N LEU A 147 -27.99 -14.79 -21.05
CA LEU A 147 -27.61 -13.76 -22.03
C LEU A 147 -26.72 -14.30 -23.15
N PHE A 148 -25.73 -15.14 -22.85
CA PHE A 148 -24.64 -15.49 -23.78
C PHE A 148 -24.53 -17.00 -24.07
N GLY A 149 -25.50 -17.80 -23.60
CA GLY A 149 -25.48 -19.25 -23.75
C GLY A 149 -24.29 -19.90 -23.05
N PRO A 150 -23.74 -21.01 -23.58
CA PRO A 150 -22.57 -21.68 -23.00
C PRO A 150 -21.33 -20.79 -22.83
N LEU A 151 -21.13 -19.79 -23.69
CA LEU A 151 -20.02 -18.82 -23.54
C LEU A 151 -20.19 -17.94 -22.29
N GLY A 152 -21.42 -17.80 -21.79
CA GLY A 152 -21.71 -17.16 -20.51
C GLY A 152 -21.00 -17.83 -19.33
N LEU A 153 -20.79 -19.15 -19.36
CA LEU A 153 -19.99 -19.84 -18.34
C LEU A 153 -18.53 -19.39 -18.35
N THR A 154 -17.95 -19.15 -19.53
CA THR A 154 -16.59 -18.64 -19.65
C THR A 154 -16.48 -17.22 -19.11
N ILE A 155 -17.42 -16.33 -19.44
CA ILE A 155 -17.47 -14.97 -18.89
C ILE A 155 -17.58 -15.01 -17.36
N TRP A 156 -18.49 -15.83 -16.83
CA TRP A 156 -18.64 -16.01 -15.39
C TRP A 156 -17.37 -16.54 -14.72
N ALA A 157 -16.70 -17.54 -15.31
CA ALA A 157 -15.45 -18.08 -14.79
C ALA A 157 -14.33 -17.02 -14.74
N VAL A 158 -14.25 -16.17 -15.77
CA VAL A 158 -13.32 -15.03 -15.78
C VAL A 158 -13.64 -14.07 -14.64
N GLN A 159 -14.91 -13.74 -14.40
CA GLN A 159 -15.31 -12.89 -13.26
C GLN A 159 -14.90 -13.50 -11.91
N MET A 160 -15.09 -14.81 -11.71
CA MET A 160 -14.72 -15.50 -10.47
C MET A 160 -13.21 -15.51 -10.24
N ALA A 161 -12.42 -15.70 -11.30
CA ALA A 161 -10.97 -15.75 -11.22
C ALA A 161 -10.33 -14.35 -11.08
N TRP A 162 -11.03 -13.29 -11.52
CA TRP A 162 -10.43 -11.97 -11.69
C TRP A 162 -9.87 -11.37 -10.39
N ILE A 163 -10.69 -11.28 -9.33
CA ILE A 163 -10.25 -10.67 -8.06
C ILE A 163 -9.23 -11.54 -7.31
N PRO A 164 -9.36 -12.88 -7.21
CA PRO A 164 -8.31 -13.73 -6.65
C PRO A 164 -6.94 -13.50 -7.32
N VAL A 165 -6.89 -13.48 -8.66
CA VAL A 165 -5.64 -13.27 -9.39
C VAL A 165 -5.12 -11.84 -9.21
N THR A 166 -5.98 -10.83 -9.41
CA THR A 166 -5.55 -9.43 -9.41
C THR A 166 -5.31 -8.87 -8.01
N ALA A 167 -6.25 -9.00 -7.08
CA ALA A 167 -6.11 -8.44 -5.74
C ALA A 167 -5.23 -9.32 -4.84
N ALA A 168 -5.50 -10.62 -4.76
CA ALA A 168 -4.71 -11.48 -3.88
C ALA A 168 -3.34 -11.80 -4.48
N GLY A 169 -3.29 -12.23 -5.74
CA GLY A 169 -2.02 -12.61 -6.35
C GLY A 169 -1.13 -11.45 -6.78
N ILE A 170 -1.67 -10.49 -7.52
CA ILE A 170 -0.86 -9.37 -8.04
C ILE A 170 -0.68 -8.30 -6.96
N ILE A 171 -1.74 -7.74 -6.37
CA ILE A 171 -1.59 -6.64 -5.41
C ILE A 171 -0.97 -7.13 -4.09
N ASN A 172 -1.57 -8.11 -3.42
CA ASN A 172 -1.05 -8.58 -2.13
C ASN A 172 0.20 -9.46 -2.29
N GLY A 173 0.31 -10.24 -3.36
CA GLY A 173 1.50 -11.03 -3.66
C GLY A 173 2.62 -10.19 -4.28
N VAL A 174 2.50 -9.84 -5.57
CA VAL A 174 3.58 -9.12 -6.29
C VAL A 174 3.80 -7.74 -5.69
N GLY A 175 2.75 -7.00 -5.32
CA GLY A 175 2.86 -5.66 -4.74
C GLY A 175 3.59 -5.63 -3.41
N HIS A 176 3.72 -6.74 -2.67
CA HIS A 176 4.55 -6.84 -1.47
C HIS A 176 5.87 -7.56 -1.68
N TYR A 177 6.22 -7.88 -2.93
CA TYR A 177 7.42 -8.66 -3.24
C TYR A 177 8.35 -7.95 -4.24
N TRP A 178 7.78 -7.30 -5.27
CA TRP A 178 8.56 -6.74 -6.35
C TRP A 178 7.87 -5.53 -7.02
N GLY A 179 8.66 -4.48 -7.23
CA GLY A 179 8.24 -3.26 -7.92
C GLY A 179 9.12 -2.08 -7.54
N TYR A 180 8.70 -0.88 -7.92
CA TYR A 180 9.36 0.36 -7.53
C TYR A 180 8.76 0.94 -6.25
N ARG A 181 9.49 1.83 -5.56
CA ARG A 181 9.00 2.50 -4.35
C ARG A 181 9.23 4.00 -4.45
N ASN A 182 8.17 4.76 -4.19
CA ASN A 182 8.25 6.20 -3.97
C ASN A 182 8.55 6.53 -2.50
N PHE A 183 8.14 5.67 -1.60
CA PHE A 183 8.19 5.87 -0.16
C PHE A 183 8.98 4.77 0.55
N ALA A 184 9.86 5.19 1.44
CA ALA A 184 10.57 4.32 2.37
C ALA A 184 9.67 3.94 3.56
N SER A 185 8.50 3.34 3.27
CA SER A 185 7.65 2.69 4.26
C SER A 185 8.38 1.49 4.89
N GLU A 186 7.97 1.09 6.09
CA GLU A 186 8.60 -0.01 6.84
C GLU A 186 8.26 -1.41 6.28
N ASP A 187 7.06 -1.54 5.70
CA ASP A 187 6.59 -2.76 5.04
C ASP A 187 7.29 -3.05 3.70
N ALA A 188 7.00 -4.20 3.08
CA ALA A 188 7.58 -4.60 1.79
C ALA A 188 6.78 -4.12 0.56
N SER A 189 5.80 -3.22 0.72
CA SER A 189 4.95 -2.74 -0.39
C SER A 189 5.74 -2.06 -1.51
N THR A 190 5.31 -2.24 -2.74
CA THR A 190 5.92 -1.73 -3.96
C THR A 190 4.81 -1.34 -4.93
N ASN A 191 5.05 -0.29 -5.70
CA ASN A 191 4.25 0.00 -6.87
C ASN A 191 4.67 -0.93 -8.00
N ILE A 192 3.71 -1.55 -8.69
CA ILE A 192 3.97 -2.54 -9.73
C ILE A 192 4.14 -1.85 -11.09
N LEU A 193 3.12 -1.10 -11.51
CA LEU A 193 3.09 -0.34 -12.77
C LEU A 193 2.55 1.07 -12.50
N PRO A 194 2.94 2.07 -13.30
CA PRO A 194 2.47 3.45 -13.08
C PRO A 194 1.08 3.73 -13.69
N TRP A 195 0.52 2.83 -14.50
CA TRP A 195 -0.65 3.17 -15.33
C TRP A 195 -1.99 3.02 -14.64
N GLY A 196 -2.15 2.31 -13.53
CA GLY A 196 -3.39 2.36 -12.75
C GLY A 196 -4.68 1.88 -13.42
N ILE A 197 -4.66 1.22 -14.58
CA ILE A 197 -5.86 0.97 -15.40
C ILE A 197 -6.50 -0.36 -15.04
N LEU A 198 -5.73 -1.44 -15.17
CA LEU A 198 -6.27 -2.81 -15.18
C LEU A 198 -6.76 -3.26 -13.82
N ILE A 199 -6.25 -2.69 -12.73
CA ILE A 199 -6.61 -3.08 -11.37
C ILE A 199 -6.97 -1.86 -10.51
N GLY A 200 -7.51 -0.81 -11.14
CA GLY A 200 -8.20 0.26 -10.43
C GLY A 200 -7.30 1.31 -9.76
N GLY A 201 -6.00 1.31 -10.06
CA GLY A 201 -5.00 2.14 -9.37
C GLY A 201 -4.33 1.43 -8.20
N GLU A 202 -4.79 0.23 -7.84
CA GLU A 202 -4.27 -0.56 -6.72
C GLU A 202 -2.82 -1.01 -6.95
N GLU A 203 -2.33 -1.00 -8.20
CA GLU A 203 -0.92 -1.26 -8.51
C GLU A 203 0.04 -0.21 -7.90
N LEU A 204 -0.47 0.93 -7.43
CA LEU A 204 0.29 1.97 -6.73
C LEU A 204 0.37 1.69 -5.22
N HIS A 205 0.70 0.46 -4.89
CA HIS A 205 0.55 -0.10 -3.55
C HIS A 205 1.52 0.48 -2.51
N ASN A 206 2.75 0.85 -2.90
CA ASN A 206 3.66 1.53 -1.98
C ASN A 206 3.19 2.95 -1.62
N ASN A 207 2.56 3.64 -2.56
CA ASN A 207 1.95 4.94 -2.25
C ASN A 207 0.79 4.77 -1.27
N HIS A 208 -0.03 3.74 -1.52
CA HIS A 208 -1.14 3.37 -0.66
C HIS A 208 -0.67 3.07 0.77
N HIS A 209 0.30 2.17 0.96
CA HIS A 209 0.81 1.84 2.30
C HIS A 209 1.46 3.02 3.02
N ALA A 210 2.12 3.93 2.29
CA ALA A 210 2.63 5.16 2.88
C ALA A 210 1.51 6.12 3.34
N TYR A 211 0.40 6.19 2.60
CA TYR A 211 -0.69 7.12 2.89
C TYR A 211 -2.06 6.44 2.79
N GLY A 212 -2.31 5.42 3.62
CA GLY A 212 -3.48 4.54 3.47
C GLY A 212 -4.83 5.24 3.58
N THR A 213 -4.89 6.40 4.24
CA THR A 213 -6.11 7.21 4.34
C THR A 213 -6.32 8.16 3.15
N SER A 214 -5.45 8.17 2.14
CA SER A 214 -5.58 8.99 0.94
C SER A 214 -6.57 8.36 -0.04
N ALA A 215 -7.48 9.18 -0.57
CA ALA A 215 -8.41 8.75 -1.63
C ALA A 215 -7.72 8.58 -2.99
N ARG A 216 -6.54 9.18 -3.16
CA ARG A 216 -5.71 9.11 -4.35
C ARG A 216 -4.50 8.23 -4.08
N LEU A 217 -4.32 7.18 -4.88
CA LEU A 217 -3.19 6.26 -4.78
C LEU A 217 -1.99 6.75 -5.61
N SER A 218 -2.21 7.58 -6.63
CA SER A 218 -1.12 8.23 -7.37
C SER A 218 -0.44 9.36 -6.60
N ASN A 219 0.88 9.44 -6.75
CA ASN A 219 1.72 10.44 -6.11
C ASN A 219 2.70 11.12 -7.07
N LYS A 220 3.13 10.44 -8.15
CA LYS A 220 3.95 11.03 -9.20
C LYS A 220 3.10 11.47 -10.39
N TRP A 221 3.58 12.45 -11.14
CA TRP A 221 2.86 13.01 -12.29
C TRP A 221 2.63 11.99 -13.41
N TYR A 222 3.51 10.98 -13.53
CA TYR A 222 3.41 9.90 -14.51
C TYR A 222 2.59 8.71 -13.99
N GLU A 223 2.10 8.74 -12.75
CA GLU A 223 1.24 7.70 -12.20
C GLU A 223 -0.22 8.03 -12.48
N PHE A 224 -0.88 7.19 -13.26
CA PHE A 224 -2.31 7.27 -13.48
C PHE A 224 -3.04 6.40 -12.45
N ASP A 225 -4.18 6.89 -11.95
CA ASP A 225 -5.02 6.21 -10.97
C ASP A 225 -6.48 6.33 -11.47
N ILE A 226 -6.98 5.26 -12.09
CA ILE A 226 -8.32 5.28 -12.68
C ILE A 226 -9.42 5.33 -11.60
N GLY A 227 -9.19 4.75 -10.43
CA GLY A 227 -10.09 4.85 -9.29
C GLY A 227 -10.24 6.30 -8.83
N TRP A 228 -9.15 7.06 -8.80
CA TRP A 228 -9.18 8.50 -8.49
C TRP A 228 -9.94 9.30 -9.55
N MET A 229 -9.77 8.97 -10.83
CA MET A 229 -10.55 9.57 -11.91
C MET A 229 -12.06 9.36 -11.68
N TYR A 230 -12.50 8.14 -11.38
CA TYR A 230 -13.91 7.86 -11.08
C TYR A 230 -14.42 8.61 -9.84
N ILE A 231 -13.64 8.64 -8.76
CA ILE A 231 -13.98 9.41 -7.56
C ILE A 231 -14.16 10.89 -7.89
N LYS A 232 -13.25 11.47 -8.68
CA LYS A 232 -13.35 12.87 -9.11
C LYS A 232 -14.60 13.15 -9.94
N LEU A 233 -14.95 12.26 -10.87
CA LEU A 233 -16.18 12.36 -11.66
C LEU A 233 -17.42 12.29 -10.76
N MET A 234 -17.45 11.36 -9.80
CA MET A 234 -18.55 11.26 -8.83
C MET A 234 -18.64 12.48 -7.91
N THR A 235 -17.51 13.04 -7.47
CA THR A 235 -17.51 14.28 -6.69
C THR A 235 -18.05 15.45 -7.48
N TYR A 236 -17.74 15.54 -8.78
CA TYR A 236 -18.24 16.62 -9.64
C TYR A 236 -19.78 16.64 -9.71
N VAL A 237 -20.43 15.47 -9.70
CA VAL A 237 -21.89 15.35 -9.71
C VAL A 237 -22.52 15.18 -8.31
N GLY A 238 -21.75 15.40 -7.24
CA GLY A 238 -22.26 15.34 -5.86
C GLY A 238 -22.51 13.93 -5.31
N LEU A 239 -22.00 12.88 -5.96
CA LEU A 239 -22.17 11.48 -5.56
C LEU A 239 -21.05 10.94 -4.67
N ALA A 240 -19.97 11.70 -4.46
CA ALA A 240 -18.87 11.32 -3.57
C ALA A 240 -18.20 12.53 -2.94
N THR A 241 -17.81 12.42 -1.67
CA THR A 241 -17.06 13.43 -0.93
C THR A 241 -15.70 12.90 -0.55
N VAL A 242 -14.63 13.49 -1.08
CA VAL A 242 -13.25 13.14 -0.71
C VAL A 242 -12.94 13.69 0.68
N ARG A 243 -12.54 12.81 1.60
CA ARG A 243 -12.21 13.19 2.98
C ARG A 243 -10.74 13.56 3.13
N LYS A 244 -9.85 12.77 2.53
CA LYS A 244 -8.41 12.90 2.73
C LYS A 244 -7.65 12.60 1.44
N VAL A 245 -6.56 13.33 1.25
CA VAL A 245 -5.56 13.10 0.20
C VAL A 245 -4.18 13.21 0.84
N ALA A 246 -3.22 12.42 0.37
CA ALA A 246 -1.84 12.48 0.83
C ALA A 246 -1.32 13.94 0.78
N PRO A 247 -0.67 14.43 1.85
CA PRO A 247 -0.23 15.82 1.93
C PRO A 247 0.92 16.06 0.95
N THR A 248 0.88 17.21 0.26
CA THR A 248 1.95 17.64 -0.65
C THR A 248 2.98 18.47 0.09
N VAL A 249 4.26 18.09 -0.03
CA VAL A 249 5.36 18.82 0.61
C VAL A 249 5.44 20.25 0.07
N LYS A 250 5.47 21.23 0.97
CA LYS A 250 5.83 22.62 0.63
C LYS A 250 7.25 22.90 1.09
N TRP A 251 7.93 23.77 0.35
CA TRP A 251 9.31 24.15 0.62
C TRP A 251 9.40 25.63 0.94
N GLN A 252 10.13 25.95 2.01
CA GLN A 252 10.53 27.30 2.36
C GLN A 252 12.04 27.48 2.21
N PRO A 253 12.55 28.73 2.24
CA PRO A 253 13.97 28.98 2.48
C PRO A 253 14.44 28.27 3.76
N ALA A 254 15.70 27.86 3.81
CA ALA A 254 16.22 27.14 4.97
C ALA A 254 16.25 28.08 6.18
N LYS A 255 15.55 27.70 7.24
CA LYS A 255 15.59 28.42 8.53
C LYS A 255 16.94 28.15 9.23
N PRO A 256 17.42 29.05 10.11
CA PRO A 256 18.61 28.77 10.93
C PRO A 256 18.43 27.53 11.82
N LEU A 257 17.26 27.41 12.46
CA LEU A 257 16.88 26.28 13.30
C LEU A 257 15.49 25.77 12.88
N CYS A 258 15.22 24.49 13.11
CA CYS A 258 13.85 23.97 13.02
C CYS A 258 13.00 24.62 14.10
N ASP A 259 11.75 24.95 13.78
CA ASP A 259 10.71 25.38 14.73
C ASP A 259 9.57 24.35 14.79
N LEU A 260 8.54 24.64 15.59
CA LEU A 260 7.38 23.73 15.75
C LEU A 260 6.66 23.45 14.42
N ASP A 261 6.61 24.43 13.51
CA ASP A 261 6.02 24.26 12.18
C ASP A 261 6.86 23.31 11.33
N THR A 262 8.19 23.47 11.33
CA THR A 262 9.09 22.52 10.65
C THR A 262 8.97 21.12 11.25
N LEU A 263 8.87 20.97 12.58
CA LEU A 263 8.65 19.68 13.22
C LEU A 263 7.34 19.04 12.74
N GLN A 264 6.23 19.80 12.75
CA GLN A 264 4.94 19.32 12.29
C GLN A 264 4.98 18.90 10.81
N ALA A 265 5.66 19.68 9.95
CA ALA A 265 5.82 19.36 8.54
C ALA A 265 6.67 18.08 8.34
N VAL A 266 7.79 17.94 9.07
CA VAL A 266 8.64 16.74 9.04
C VAL A 266 7.87 15.49 9.46
N ILE A 267 7.08 15.56 10.53
CA ILE A 267 6.24 14.45 11.00
C ILE A 267 5.16 14.11 9.95
N THR A 268 4.50 15.12 9.41
CA THR A 268 3.44 14.97 8.39
C THR A 268 3.97 14.32 7.11
N HIS A 269 5.21 14.65 6.73
CA HIS A 269 5.88 14.17 5.53
C HIS A 269 6.94 13.10 5.80
N ARG A 270 6.87 12.39 6.93
CA ARG A 270 7.89 11.42 7.39
C ARG A 270 8.34 10.41 6.33
N TYR A 271 7.43 9.91 5.48
CA TYR A 271 7.79 8.98 4.42
C TYR A 271 8.60 9.63 3.29
N ASP A 272 8.28 10.87 2.91
CA ASP A 272 9.10 11.65 1.96
C ASP A 272 10.45 12.03 2.58
N VAL A 273 10.47 12.41 3.86
CA VAL A 273 11.70 12.67 4.63
C VAL A 273 12.62 11.45 4.60
N MET A 274 12.11 10.25 4.94
CA MET A 274 12.88 9.00 4.91
C MET A 274 13.36 8.63 3.51
N THR A 275 12.50 8.75 2.49
CA THR A 275 12.92 8.53 1.10
C THR A 275 14.08 9.45 0.71
N ARG A 276 13.98 10.75 1.06
CA ARG A 276 15.01 11.73 0.72
C ARG A 276 16.29 11.50 1.50
N PHE A 277 16.21 11.04 2.75
CA PHE A 277 17.37 10.66 3.55
C PHE A 277 18.14 9.53 2.87
N VAL A 278 17.44 8.42 2.53
CA VAL A 278 18.06 7.28 1.86
C VAL A 278 18.65 7.69 0.50
N LYS A 279 18.00 8.63 -0.21
CA LYS A 279 18.52 9.17 -1.47
C LYS A 279 19.75 10.04 -1.28
N SER A 280 19.81 10.89 -0.24
CA SER A 280 20.94 11.81 -0.02
C SER A 280 22.21 11.05 0.35
N VAL A 281 22.10 10.03 1.20
CA VAL A 281 23.28 9.26 1.67
C VAL A 281 23.77 8.21 0.67
N ARG A 282 23.07 8.01 -0.46
CA ARG A 282 23.37 6.96 -1.43
C ARG A 282 24.78 7.06 -1.99
N ALA A 283 25.19 8.23 -2.46
CA ALA A 283 26.50 8.41 -3.09
C ALA A 283 27.64 8.14 -2.09
N ASP A 284 27.57 8.77 -0.92
CA ASP A 284 28.56 8.61 0.15
C ASP A 284 28.65 7.15 0.63
N SER A 285 27.51 6.49 0.81
CA SER A 285 27.47 5.09 1.24
C SER A 285 28.03 4.15 0.16
N MET A 286 27.70 4.38 -1.12
CA MET A 286 28.25 3.61 -2.24
C MET A 286 29.78 3.75 -2.33
N ALA A 287 30.30 4.97 -2.18
CA ALA A 287 31.74 5.22 -2.19
C ALA A 287 32.45 4.52 -1.03
N GLU A 288 31.88 4.57 0.18
CA GLU A 288 32.44 3.90 1.35
C GLU A 288 32.42 2.37 1.21
N ILE A 289 31.32 1.79 0.74
CA ILE A 289 31.24 0.34 0.45
C ILE A 289 32.28 -0.06 -0.60
N ALA A 290 32.45 0.73 -1.67
CA ALA A 290 33.44 0.45 -2.70
C ALA A 290 34.88 0.49 -2.14
N LYS A 291 35.18 1.44 -1.25
CA LYS A 291 36.47 1.53 -0.54
C LYS A 291 36.73 0.30 0.33
N LEU A 292 35.74 -0.15 1.11
CA LEU A 292 35.85 -1.34 1.94
C LEU A 292 36.08 -2.62 1.11
N LYS A 293 35.43 -2.73 -0.04
CA LYS A 293 35.65 -3.85 -0.98
C LYS A 293 37.06 -3.83 -1.58
N ALA A 294 37.56 -2.65 -1.97
CA ALA A 294 38.91 -2.50 -2.49
C ALA A 294 39.97 -2.87 -1.44
N GLY A 295 39.70 -2.60 -0.16
CA GLY A 295 40.57 -2.97 0.96
C GLY A 295 40.41 -4.41 1.46
N ALA A 296 39.71 -5.30 0.73
CA ALA A 296 39.41 -6.68 1.14
C ALA A 296 38.70 -6.82 2.51
N ASN A 297 38.06 -5.75 2.99
CA ASN A 297 37.32 -5.73 4.25
C ASN A 297 35.85 -6.17 4.11
N LEU A 298 35.38 -6.34 2.87
CA LEU A 298 34.05 -6.85 2.54
C LEU A 298 34.10 -7.85 1.39
N PRO A 299 33.20 -8.86 1.38
CA PRO A 299 33.00 -9.77 0.26
C PRO A 299 32.70 -9.06 -1.08
N GLN A 300 33.15 -9.62 -2.19
CA GLN A 300 32.95 -9.00 -3.51
C GLN A 300 31.50 -9.01 -4.01
N ASN A 301 30.68 -9.95 -3.53
CA ASN A 301 29.24 -10.00 -3.82
C ASN A 301 28.43 -8.91 -3.10
N TRP A 302 29.04 -8.20 -2.14
CA TRP A 302 28.38 -7.16 -1.38
C TRP A 302 28.11 -5.90 -2.21
N ASN A 303 26.92 -5.32 -2.05
CA ASN A 303 26.50 -4.13 -2.78
C ASN A 303 25.59 -3.21 -1.93
N PHE A 304 25.44 -1.96 -2.35
CA PHE A 304 24.63 -0.96 -1.64
C PHE A 304 23.15 -1.32 -1.52
N ASN A 305 22.59 -2.20 -2.35
CA ASN A 305 21.16 -2.53 -2.26
C ASN A 305 20.83 -3.25 -0.94
N SER A 306 21.75 -4.08 -0.41
CA SER A 306 21.60 -4.67 0.92
C SER A 306 21.55 -3.60 2.01
N PHE A 307 22.53 -2.68 1.99
CA PHE A 307 22.56 -1.56 2.95
C PHE A 307 21.31 -0.68 2.86
N ARG A 308 20.90 -0.34 1.64
CA ARG A 308 19.68 0.43 1.37
C ARG A 308 18.45 -0.25 1.95
N ARG A 309 18.31 -1.56 1.78
CA ARG A 309 17.18 -2.34 2.31
C ARG A 309 17.12 -2.22 3.84
N TRP A 310 18.25 -2.32 4.51
CA TRP A 310 18.30 -2.21 5.97
C TRP A 310 18.10 -0.78 6.47
N LEU A 311 18.56 0.23 5.73
CA LEU A 311 18.26 1.65 6.00
C LEU A 311 16.77 1.98 5.90
N GLN A 312 15.97 1.16 5.21
CA GLN A 312 14.53 1.39 5.04
C GLN A 312 13.68 0.68 6.10
N LYS A 313 14.24 -0.25 6.87
CA LYS A 313 13.52 -1.06 7.86
C LYS A 313 13.85 -0.66 9.29
N GLU A 314 12.92 -0.85 10.21
CA GLU A 314 13.26 -0.77 11.64
C GLU A 314 14.17 -1.95 12.05
N PRO A 315 15.08 -1.78 13.03
CA PRO A 315 15.97 -2.86 13.47
C PRO A 315 15.23 -4.12 13.92
N ALA A 316 14.04 -3.95 14.51
CA ALA A 316 13.20 -5.07 14.97
C ALA A 316 12.58 -5.89 13.83
N GLN A 317 12.53 -5.35 12.61
CA GLN A 317 11.95 -5.99 11.42
C GLN A 317 12.99 -6.70 10.55
N LEU A 318 14.27 -6.66 10.94
CA LEU A 318 15.35 -7.33 10.22
C LEU A 318 15.41 -8.82 10.61
N ALA A 319 15.60 -9.69 9.62
CA ALA A 319 15.90 -11.09 9.87
C ALA A 319 17.23 -11.23 10.62
N ALA A 320 17.40 -12.30 11.40
CA ALA A 320 18.62 -12.52 12.17
C ALA A 320 19.90 -12.53 11.29
N SER A 321 19.81 -13.11 10.09
CA SER A 321 20.91 -13.10 9.10
C SER A 321 21.22 -11.68 8.60
N ASP A 322 20.19 -10.92 8.22
CA ASP A 322 20.32 -9.52 7.80
C ASP A 322 20.96 -8.66 8.89
N LYS A 323 20.58 -8.89 10.15
CA LYS A 323 21.14 -8.18 11.30
C LYS A 323 22.62 -8.50 11.49
N ALA A 324 23.02 -9.78 11.40
CA ALA A 324 24.42 -10.18 11.51
C ALA A 324 25.30 -9.58 10.39
N GLU A 325 24.79 -9.56 9.15
CA GLU A 325 25.51 -8.93 8.04
C GLU A 325 25.61 -7.40 8.20
N LEU A 326 24.54 -6.76 8.65
CA LEU A 326 24.54 -5.33 8.96
C LEU A 326 25.55 -5.01 10.06
N ASP A 327 25.53 -5.73 11.18
CA ASP A 327 26.46 -5.51 12.29
C ASP A 327 27.92 -5.68 11.84
N THR A 328 28.19 -6.67 10.99
CA THR A 328 29.51 -6.87 10.36
C THR A 328 29.92 -5.66 9.53
N LEU A 329 29.03 -5.14 8.67
CA LEU A 329 29.31 -3.96 7.86
C LEU A 329 29.56 -2.72 8.72
N LEU A 330 28.70 -2.46 9.69
CA LEU A 330 28.80 -1.28 10.55
C LEU A 330 30.08 -1.31 11.40
N GLY A 331 30.52 -2.50 11.83
CA GLY A 331 31.79 -2.69 12.53
C GLY A 331 33.03 -2.42 11.67
N LYS A 332 32.89 -2.30 10.34
CA LYS A 332 33.99 -2.00 9.41
C LYS A 332 34.06 -0.53 9.00
N SER A 333 33.03 0.27 9.26
CA SER A 333 33.00 1.70 8.88
C SER A 333 32.17 2.55 9.83
N GLU A 334 32.86 3.44 10.54
CA GLU A 334 32.25 4.47 11.39
C GLU A 334 31.32 5.41 10.58
N ARG A 335 31.63 5.63 9.30
CA ARG A 335 30.79 6.45 8.41
C ARG A 335 29.44 5.77 8.17
N LEU A 336 29.43 4.48 7.81
CA LEU A 336 28.18 3.72 7.61
C LEU A 336 27.42 3.56 8.93
N GLN A 337 28.13 3.35 10.04
CA GLN A 337 27.52 3.30 11.38
C GLN A 337 26.83 4.62 11.73
N THR A 338 27.48 5.75 11.45
CA THR A 338 26.89 7.07 11.67
C THR A 338 25.66 7.30 10.80
N VAL A 339 25.72 6.97 9.50
CA VAL A 339 24.56 7.08 8.60
C VAL A 339 23.39 6.23 9.09
N TYR A 340 23.65 4.97 9.47
CA TYR A 340 22.62 4.07 9.98
C TYR A 340 22.01 4.58 11.28
N ARG A 341 22.84 4.98 12.26
CA ARG A 341 22.40 5.56 13.53
C ARG A 341 21.54 6.80 13.31
N MET A 342 22.00 7.75 12.49
CA MET A 342 21.29 8.98 12.18
C MET A 342 19.93 8.72 11.53
N ARG A 343 19.82 7.69 10.68
CA ARG A 343 18.50 7.26 10.17
C ARG A 343 17.57 6.84 11.29
N GLN A 344 18.04 5.97 12.20
CA GLN A 344 17.21 5.44 13.29
C GLN A 344 16.77 6.54 14.25
N GLU A 345 17.69 7.45 14.60
CA GLU A 345 17.37 8.62 15.42
C GLU A 345 16.31 9.52 14.77
N LEU A 346 16.38 9.71 13.46
CA LEU A 346 15.41 10.53 12.73
C LEU A 346 14.03 9.86 12.73
N ALA A 347 13.97 8.54 12.49
CA ALA A 347 12.73 7.77 12.56
C ALA A 347 12.10 7.79 13.96
N ALA A 348 12.92 7.81 15.01
CA ALA A 348 12.45 7.82 16.39
C ALA A 348 11.63 9.09 16.75
N ILE A 349 11.84 10.22 16.06
CA ILE A 349 11.15 11.51 16.32
C ILE A 349 9.63 11.39 16.18
N TRP A 350 9.14 10.55 15.27
CA TRP A 350 7.70 10.32 15.05
C TRP A 350 7.26 8.91 15.39
N SER A 351 8.11 8.15 16.08
CA SER A 351 7.69 6.89 16.68
C SER A 351 6.74 7.18 17.86
N ARG A 352 6.02 6.17 18.35
CA ARG A 352 5.15 6.33 19.53
C ARG A 352 6.03 6.70 20.73
N SER A 353 6.06 7.98 21.10
CA SER A 353 6.80 8.49 22.25
C SER A 353 5.87 9.25 23.19
N THR A 354 6.25 9.30 24.47
CA THR A 354 5.62 10.15 25.50
C THR A 354 6.19 11.56 25.52
N ALA A 355 7.06 11.91 24.56
CA ALA A 355 7.76 13.18 24.53
C ALA A 355 6.80 14.34 24.19
N SER A 356 7.02 15.50 24.80
CA SER A 356 6.31 16.72 24.45
C SER A 356 6.74 17.24 23.07
N ARG A 357 5.94 18.14 22.47
CA ARG A 357 6.28 18.74 21.17
C ARG A 357 7.60 19.51 21.23
N GLU A 358 7.88 20.15 22.36
CA GLU A 358 9.10 20.90 22.62
C GLU A 358 10.31 19.95 22.71
N GLN A 359 10.17 18.82 23.41
CA GLN A 359 11.22 17.80 23.47
C GLN A 359 11.53 17.19 22.09
N LEU A 360 10.49 16.93 21.28
CA LEU A 360 10.68 16.45 19.91
C LEU A 360 11.35 17.50 19.02
N LEU A 361 11.06 18.79 19.24
CA LEU A 361 11.71 19.88 18.54
C LEU A 361 13.20 19.94 18.89
N GLU A 362 13.54 19.86 20.17
CA GLU A 362 14.93 19.81 20.64
C GLU A 362 15.68 18.61 20.06
N GLN A 363 15.04 17.44 20.00
CA GLN A 363 15.61 16.24 19.37
C GLN A 363 15.89 16.47 17.88
N LEU A 364 14.95 17.07 17.14
CA LEU A 364 15.13 17.38 15.72
C LEU A 364 16.26 18.39 15.49
N GLN A 365 16.35 19.43 16.33
CA GLN A 365 17.44 20.40 16.27
C GLN A 365 18.79 19.78 16.63
N ALA A 366 18.84 18.92 17.65
CA ALA A 366 20.04 18.18 18.02
C ALA A 366 20.48 17.21 16.91
N TRP A 367 19.52 16.57 16.24
CA TRP A 367 19.78 15.76 15.05
C TRP A 367 20.43 16.57 13.93
N CYS A 368 19.91 17.77 13.64
CA CYS A 368 20.49 18.65 12.62
C CYS A 368 21.93 19.07 12.96
N ARG A 369 22.21 19.40 14.22
CA ARG A 369 23.57 19.72 14.70
C ARG A 369 24.53 18.54 14.53
N ARG A 370 24.14 17.34 14.99
CA ARG A 370 24.95 16.11 14.81
C ARG A 370 25.20 15.80 13.34
N ALA A 371 24.23 16.04 12.46
CA ALA A 371 24.40 15.84 11.03
C ALA A 371 25.45 16.80 10.44
N GLU A 372 25.47 18.05 10.88
CA GLU A 372 26.43 19.07 10.45
C GLU A 372 27.85 18.80 10.97
N ASP A 373 27.95 18.30 12.21
CA ASP A 373 29.23 17.97 12.87
C ASP A 373 29.78 16.59 12.48
N SER A 374 29.01 15.76 11.76
CA SER A 374 29.36 14.37 11.46
C SER A 374 30.57 14.17 10.53
N GLY A 375 31.02 15.21 9.82
CA GLY A 375 31.99 15.08 8.74
C GLY A 375 31.48 14.30 7.52
N ILE A 376 30.16 14.07 7.41
CA ILE A 376 29.51 13.42 6.26
C ILE A 376 28.70 14.47 5.50
N GLN A 377 29.18 14.81 4.30
CA GLN A 377 28.60 15.88 3.48
C GLN A 377 27.11 15.66 3.19
N SER A 378 26.69 14.43 2.85
CA SER A 378 25.28 14.12 2.59
C SER A 378 24.36 14.30 3.80
N LEU A 379 24.86 14.11 5.03
CA LEU A 379 24.09 14.38 6.25
C LEU A 379 23.95 15.87 6.52
N LYS A 380 25.04 16.64 6.35
CA LYS A 380 25.03 18.10 6.44
C LYS A 380 24.07 18.74 5.43
N GLU A 381 24.09 18.30 4.18
CA GLU A 381 23.15 18.80 3.17
C GLU A 381 21.69 18.42 3.49
N PHE A 382 21.49 17.24 4.08
CA PHE A 382 20.17 16.79 4.47
C PHE A 382 19.61 17.58 5.67
N SER A 383 20.43 17.99 6.64
CA SER A 383 19.98 18.85 7.75
C SER A 383 19.48 20.21 7.26
N VAL A 384 20.18 20.82 6.29
CA VAL A 384 19.75 22.06 5.63
C VAL A 384 18.41 21.85 4.92
N ARG A 385 18.21 20.69 4.29
CA ARG A 385 16.95 20.34 3.63
C ARG A 385 15.81 20.15 4.62
N LEU A 386 16.03 19.52 5.76
CA LEU A 386 15.00 19.36 6.81
C LEU A 386 14.44 20.72 7.24
N ARG A 387 15.31 21.72 7.39
CA ARG A 387 14.96 23.11 7.76
C ARG A 387 14.14 23.86 6.71
N ARG A 388 13.84 23.23 5.57
CA ARG A 388 13.01 23.78 4.48
C ARG A 388 11.61 23.19 4.41
N TYR A 389 11.29 22.15 5.19
CA TYR A 389 9.94 21.59 5.23
C TYR A 389 8.96 22.57 5.87
N ALA A 390 7.80 22.71 5.22
CA ALA A 390 6.71 23.59 5.63
C ALA A 390 5.33 23.00 5.28
#